data_AF-A0A925B5H7-F1
#
_entry.id   AF-A0A925B5H7-F1
#
_cell.length_a   1.000
_cell.length_b   1.000
_cell.length_c   1.000
_cell.angle_alpha   90.00
_cell.angle_beta   90.00
_cell.angle_gamma   90.00
#
_symmetry.space_group_name_H-M   'P 1'
#
loop_
_entity.id
_entity.type
_entity.pdbx_description
1 polymer ?
#
loop_
_entity_poly.entity_id
_entity_poly.type
_entity_poly.pdbx_seq_one_letter_code
_entity_poly.pdbx_strand_id
1 'polypeptide(L)' 'MAVGKPDLKAIVSGPQGPLPPQHIAVIMDGNGRWAAARGLPRVAGHRAG' A
#
# COMPACT_ATOMS: atom_id res chain seq x y z
N MET A 1 -16.74 -15.82 -40.73
CA MET A 1 -15.84 -15.86 -39.56
C MET A 1 -14.57 -15.11 -39.88
N ALA A 2 -14.34 -13.93 -39.28
CA ALA A 2 -13.00 -13.35 -39.05
C ALA A 2 -13.18 -12.11 -38.16
N VAL A 3 -12.74 -12.20 -36.92
CA VAL A 3 -12.75 -11.12 -35.92
C VAL A 3 -11.59 -10.16 -36.23
N GLY A 4 -11.88 -8.92 -36.60
CA GLY A 4 -10.87 -7.86 -36.75
C GLY A 4 -10.50 -7.25 -35.40
N LYS A 5 -9.37 -7.70 -34.83
CA LYS A 5 -8.73 -7.24 -33.58
C LYS A 5 -8.05 -5.85 -33.74
N PRO A 6 -7.68 -5.14 -32.65
CA PRO A 6 -8.53 -4.43 -31.70
C PRO A 6 -8.13 -2.92 -31.62
N ASP A 7 -8.96 -2.05 -31.04
CA ASP A 7 -8.45 -0.74 -30.61
C ASP A 7 -7.78 -0.86 -29.24
N LEU A 8 -6.45 -1.07 -29.26
CA LEU A 8 -5.59 -1.17 -28.08
C LEU A 8 -5.63 0.09 -27.20
N LYS A 9 -5.97 1.27 -27.76
CA LYS A 9 -5.98 2.53 -27.02
C LYS A 9 -7.27 2.74 -26.24
N ALA A 10 -8.38 2.17 -26.70
CA ALA A 10 -9.68 2.32 -26.03
C ALA A 10 -9.77 1.53 -24.70
N ILE A 11 -8.96 0.46 -24.54
CA ILE A 11 -9.02 -0.45 -23.38
C ILE A 11 -8.28 0.10 -22.14
N VAL A 12 -7.41 1.10 -22.31
CA VAL A 12 -6.57 1.67 -21.23
C VAL A 12 -6.86 3.16 -21.03
N SER A 13 -8.13 3.50 -20.82
CA SER A 13 -8.59 4.89 -20.60
C SER A 13 -9.02 5.15 -19.15
N GLY A 14 -8.35 4.52 -18.18
CA GLY A 14 -8.43 4.96 -16.79
C GLY A 14 -7.63 6.25 -16.58
N PRO A 15 -8.02 7.13 -15.65
CA PRO A 15 -7.14 8.22 -15.24
C PRO A 15 -5.82 7.62 -14.77
N GLN A 16 -4.76 7.88 -15.53
CA GLN A 16 -3.43 7.36 -15.29
C GLN A 16 -2.85 8.12 -14.09
N GLY A 17 -3.23 7.69 -12.89
CA GLY A 17 -2.47 8.01 -11.70
C GLY A 17 -1.02 7.58 -11.90
N PRO A 18 -0.06 8.23 -11.22
CA PRO A 18 1.33 7.81 -11.30
C PRO A 18 1.44 6.31 -11.04
N LEU A 19 2.27 5.63 -11.84
CA LEU A 19 2.55 4.22 -11.66
C LEU A 19 2.98 3.97 -10.20
N PRO A 20 2.49 2.92 -9.55
CA PRO A 20 2.90 2.62 -8.18
C PRO A 20 4.40 2.32 -8.12
N PRO A 21 5.05 2.60 -6.97
CA PRO A 21 6.47 2.30 -6.81
C PRO A 21 6.70 0.78 -6.94
N GLN A 22 7.82 0.41 -7.57
CA GLN A 22 8.18 -1.01 -7.70
C GLN A 22 8.52 -1.63 -6.34
N HIS A 23 9.16 -0.85 -5.46
CA HIS A 23 9.67 -1.31 -4.17
C HIS A 23 9.41 -0.23 -3.11
N ILE A 24 8.97 -0.66 -1.93
CA ILE A 24 8.76 0.21 -0.76
C ILE A 24 9.48 -0.42 0.43
N ALA A 25 10.22 0.40 1.17
CA ALA A 25 10.74 0.06 2.49
C ALA A 25 10.07 0.97 3.53
N VAL A 26 9.65 0.40 4.66
CA VAL A 26 8.97 1.12 5.75
C VAL A 26 9.72 0.90 7.05
N ILE A 27 9.97 1.97 7.80
CA ILE A 27 10.45 1.91 9.18
C ILE A 27 9.22 1.98 10.09
N MET A 28 8.92 0.88 10.78
CA MET A 28 7.81 0.84 11.73
C MET A 28 8.23 1.50 13.06
N ASP A 29 8.09 2.82 13.14
CA ASP A 29 8.24 3.59 14.38
C ASP A 29 6.88 3.83 15.07
N GLY A 30 6.91 4.00 16.39
CA GLY A 30 5.76 4.46 17.17
C GLY A 30 5.11 3.42 18.07
N ASN A 31 5.47 2.15 17.96
CA ASN A 31 4.93 1.07 18.81
C ASN A 31 5.10 1.36 20.31
N GLY A 32 6.24 1.91 20.71
CA GLY A 32 6.48 2.32 22.10
C GLY A 32 5.56 3.46 22.56
N ARG A 33 5.35 4.48 21.72
CA ARG A 33 4.44 5.60 22.03
C ARG A 33 2.99 5.14 22.08
N TRP A 34 2.60 4.24 21.17
CA TRP A 34 1.29 3.62 21.15
C TRP A 34 0.97 2.88 22.45
N ALA A 35 1.94 2.13 23.00
CA ALA A 35 1.80 1.44 24.26
C ALA A 35 1.71 2.42 25.44
N ALA A 36 2.58 3.43 25.47
CA ALA A 36 2.60 4.46 26.52
C ALA A 36 1.27 5.23 26.60
N ALA A 37 0.69 5.61 25.46
CA ALA A 37 -0.60 6.30 25.40
C ALA A 37 -1.78 5.48 25.96
N ARG A 38 -1.59 4.16 26.12
CA ARG A 38 -2.58 3.23 26.67
C ARG A 38 -2.23 2.74 28.07
N GLY A 39 -1.16 3.26 28.67
CA GLY A 39 -0.66 2.79 29.98
C GLY A 39 -0.14 1.35 29.93
N LEU A 40 0.26 0.86 28.75
CA LEU A 40 0.74 -0.52 28.57
C LEU A 40 2.28 -0.60 28.59
N PRO A 41 2.86 -1.75 28.99
CA PRO A 41 4.29 -1.99 28.82
C PRO A 41 4.72 -1.90 27.35
N ARG A 42 5.95 -1.41 27.08
CA ARG A 42 6.49 -1.22 25.72
C ARG A 42 6.37 -2.48 24.83
N VAL A 43 6.58 -3.66 25.42
CA VAL A 43 6.48 -4.94 24.71
C VAL A 43 5.07 -5.20 24.13
N ALA A 44 4.02 -4.63 24.71
CA ALA A 44 2.67 -4.71 24.15
C ALA A 44 2.57 -3.99 22.80
N GLY A 45 3.31 -2.89 22.64
CA GLY A 45 3.41 -2.17 21.36
C GLY A 45 4.08 -3.01 20.27
N HIS A 46 5.09 -3.83 20.62
CA HIS A 46 5.73 -4.73 19.65
C HIS A 46 4.80 -5.82 19.13
N ARG A 47 3.77 -6.20 19.90
CA ARG A 47 2.75 -7.17 19.46
C ARG A 47 1.64 -6.54 18.62
N ALA A 48 1.51 -5.21 18.67
CA ALA A 48 0.42 -4.47 18.03
C ALA A 48 0.78 -3.99 16.62
N GLY A 49 2.07 -3.76 16.36
CA GLY A 49 2.59 -3.45 15.03
C GLY A 49 3.27 -4.63 14.37
#